data_AF-A0A6P6A7U4-F1
#
_entry.id   AF-A0A6P6A7U4-F1
#
_cell.length_a   1.000
_cell.length_b   1.000
_cell.length_c   1.000
_cell.angle_alpha   90.00
_cell.angle_beta   90.00
_cell.angle_gamma   90.00
#
_symmetry.space_group_name_H-M   'P 1'
#
loop_
_entity.id
_entity.type
_entity.pdbx_description
1 polymer ?
#
loop_
_entity_poly.entity_id
_entity_poly.type
_entity_poly.pdbx_seq_one_letter_code
_entity_poly.pdbx_strand_id
1 'polypeptide(L)'
;MGISQSASKRVTGTLTNSSEFNSACDSAYTHCLSLAEQAFPGVLPYQLLTASTQLHQTLTSLHPHPLILRWVPCPPTRSQVDSAFRVITGHQHNPRNDEEELVLGSTQFREWAVVLFADDIVGTPARQF
;
A
#
# COMPACT_ATOMS: atom_id res chain seq x y z
N MET A 1 -16.43 -5.29 -28.37
CA MET A 1 -16.24 -5.51 -26.93
C MET A 1 -15.01 -4.73 -26.49
N GLY A 2 -15.17 -3.49 -26.01
CA GLY A 2 -14.06 -2.65 -25.57
C GLY A 2 -14.12 -2.49 -24.06
N ILE A 3 -13.36 -3.29 -23.32
CA ILE A 3 -13.23 -3.07 -21.88
C ILE A 3 -12.30 -1.88 -21.65
N SER A 4 -12.87 -0.70 -21.50
CA SER A 4 -12.17 0.47 -20.96
C SER A 4 -11.77 0.15 -19.51
N GLN A 5 -10.64 -0.52 -19.31
CA GLN A 5 -10.09 -0.70 -17.97
C GLN A 5 -9.74 0.69 -17.43
N SER A 6 -10.41 1.10 -16.34
CA SER A 6 -10.08 2.32 -15.61
C SER A 6 -8.58 2.39 -15.36
N ALA A 7 -7.99 3.59 -15.44
CA ALA A 7 -6.57 3.81 -15.19
C ALA A 7 -6.12 3.16 -13.87
N SER A 8 -6.98 3.20 -12.84
CA SER A 8 -6.76 2.50 -11.56
C SER A 8 -6.53 1.00 -11.73
N LYS A 9 -7.42 0.29 -12.44
CA LYS A 9 -7.29 -1.17 -12.66
C LYS A 9 -6.01 -1.53 -13.41
N ARG A 10 -5.57 -0.71 -14.35
CA ARG A 10 -4.31 -0.92 -15.08
C ARG A 10 -3.09 -0.72 -14.18
N VAL A 11 -3.10 0.33 -13.36
CA VAL A 11 -2.03 0.62 -12.41
C VAL A 11 -1.96 -0.46 -11.34
N THR A 12 -3.09 -0.81 -10.71
CA THR A 12 -3.21 -1.92 -9.76
C THR A 12 -2.66 -3.21 -10.35
N GLY A 13 -3.09 -3.60 -11.56
CA GLY A 13 -2.60 -4.80 -12.23
C GLY A 13 -1.09 -4.77 -12.51
N THR A 14 -0.53 -3.60 -12.81
CA THR A 14 0.92 -3.45 -13.04
C THR A 14 1.70 -3.59 -11.74
N LEU A 15 1.23 -2.98 -10.66
CA LEU A 15 1.86 -3.06 -9.33
C LEU A 15 1.81 -4.48 -8.78
N THR A 16 0.66 -5.15 -8.84
CA THR A 16 0.50 -6.54 -8.36
C THR A 16 1.38 -7.53 -9.11
N ASN A 17 1.61 -7.31 -10.41
CA ASN A 17 2.48 -8.16 -11.23
C ASN A 17 3.97 -7.78 -11.15
N SER A 18 4.34 -6.66 -10.51
CA SER A 18 5.74 -6.27 -10.36
C SER A 18 6.39 -7.05 -9.22
N SER A 19 7.45 -7.77 -9.55
CA SER A 19 8.26 -8.51 -8.57
C SER A 19 8.97 -7.58 -7.57
N GLU A 20 9.40 -6.41 -8.05
CA GLU A 20 10.07 -5.36 -7.29
C GLU A 20 9.13 -4.76 -6.25
N PHE A 21 7.88 -4.49 -6.66
CA PHE A 21 6.84 -3.99 -5.76
C PHE A 21 6.49 -5.02 -4.69
N ASN A 22 6.29 -6.27 -5.09
CA ASN A 22 5.98 -7.36 -4.15
C ASN A 22 7.12 -7.59 -3.16
N SER A 23 8.38 -7.61 -3.63
CA SER A 23 9.55 -7.76 -2.77
C SER A 23 9.72 -6.59 -1.79
N ALA A 24 9.43 -5.35 -2.21
CA ALA A 24 9.43 -4.19 -1.32
C ALA A 24 8.32 -4.30 -0.25
N CYS A 25 7.13 -4.75 -0.63
CA CYS A 25 6.03 -5.03 0.30
C CYS A 25 6.41 -6.07 1.34
N ASP A 26 7.00 -7.20 0.93
CA ASP A 26 7.43 -8.27 1.83
C ASP A 26 8.53 -7.80 2.79
N SER A 27 9.47 -6.98 2.29
CA SER A 27 10.54 -6.41 3.10
C SER A 27 10.02 -5.43 4.15
N ALA A 28 9.11 -4.52 3.75
CA ALA A 28 8.49 -3.58 4.67
C ALA A 28 7.62 -4.29 5.72
N TYR A 29 6.85 -5.30 5.31
CA TYR A 29 6.06 -6.13 6.20
C TYR A 29 6.93 -6.82 7.26
N THR A 30 8.01 -7.48 6.82
CA THR A 30 8.96 -8.16 7.71
C THR A 30 9.65 -7.17 8.65
N HIS A 31 9.97 -5.96 8.17
CA HIS A 31 10.54 -4.91 8.99
C HIS A 31 9.57 -4.43 10.07
N CYS A 32 8.29 -4.20 9.73
CA CYS A 32 7.26 -3.83 10.70
C CYS A 32 7.04 -4.91 11.76
N LEU A 33 7.05 -6.19 11.36
CA LEU A 33 6.98 -7.32 12.30
C LEU A 33 8.20 -7.36 13.23
N SER A 34 9.38 -7.12 12.69
CA SER A 34 10.62 -7.09 13.49
C SER A 34 10.62 -5.95 14.50
N LEU A 35 10.12 -4.76 14.10
CA LEU A 35 9.95 -3.61 14.99
C LEU A 35 8.92 -3.86 16.10
N ALA A 36 7.88 -4.66 15.80
CA ALA A 36 6.88 -5.06 16.78
C ALA A 36 7.36 -6.22 17.68
N GLU A 37 8.64 -6.63 17.59
CA GLU A 37 9.19 -7.82 18.28
C GLU A 37 8.34 -9.09 18.05
N GLN A 38 7.63 -9.17 16.91
CA GLN A 38 6.63 -10.21 16.64
C GLN A 38 5.56 -10.34 17.74
N ALA A 39 5.34 -9.30 18.55
CA ALA A 39 4.31 -9.27 19.59
C ALA A 39 2.90 -9.40 19.01
N PHE A 40 2.74 -9.14 17.72
CA PHE A 40 1.50 -9.23 16.98
C PHE A 40 1.66 -10.08 15.72
N PRO A 41 0.63 -10.86 15.33
CA PRO A 41 0.67 -11.69 14.12
C PRO A 41 0.59 -10.88 12.81
N GLY A 42 0.56 -9.54 12.88
CA GLY A 42 0.47 -8.66 11.72
C GLY A 42 0.87 -7.21 12.01
N VAL A 43 0.73 -6.36 10.99
CA VAL A 43 1.12 -4.95 11.06
C VAL A 43 -0.02 -4.11 11.62
N LEU A 44 0.29 -3.28 12.61
CA LEU A 44 -0.70 -2.44 13.29
C LEU A 44 -0.99 -1.16 12.48
N PRO A 45 -2.20 -0.57 12.61
CA PRO A 45 -2.60 0.60 11.81
C PRO A 45 -1.66 1.79 11.99
N TYR A 46 -1.13 2.02 13.20
CA TYR A 46 -0.19 3.11 13.45
C TYR A 46 1.17 2.90 12.76
N GLN A 47 1.56 1.64 12.50
CA GLN A 47 2.80 1.31 11.81
C GLN A 47 2.68 1.54 10.30
N LEU A 48 1.46 1.57 9.75
CA LEU A 48 1.23 1.74 8.31
C LEU A 48 1.79 3.04 7.75
N LEU A 49 1.78 4.12 8.53
CA LEU A 49 2.36 5.40 8.10
C LEU A 49 3.89 5.31 7.96
N THR A 50 4.54 4.64 8.90
CA THR A 50 5.98 4.39 8.83
C THR A 50 6.29 3.43 7.68
N ALA A 51 5.51 2.37 7.55
CA ALA A 51 5.64 1.36 6.50
C ALA A 51 5.46 1.97 5.11
N SER A 52 4.50 2.88 4.92
CA SER A 52 4.25 3.55 3.65
C SER A 52 5.42 4.45 3.25
N THR A 53 6.01 5.15 4.23
CA THR A 53 7.20 5.99 4.02
C THR A 53 8.40 5.12 3.63
N GLN A 54 8.60 3.99 4.29
CA GLN A 54 9.67 3.04 3.97
C GLN A 54 9.47 2.38 2.60
N LEU A 55 8.23 2.02 2.24
CA LEU A 55 7.89 1.51 0.92
C LEU A 55 8.20 2.55 -0.15
N HIS A 56 7.80 3.80 0.07
CA HIS A 56 8.10 4.89 -0.85
C HIS A 56 9.61 5.07 -1.02
N GLN A 57 10.37 5.12 0.07
CA GLN A 57 11.84 5.21 0.02
C GLN A 57 12.48 4.02 -0.69
N THR A 58 11.97 2.80 -0.46
CA THR A 58 12.47 1.59 -1.11
C THR A 58 12.20 1.63 -2.61
N LEU A 59 10.98 2.01 -3.00
CA LEU A 59 10.51 2.03 -4.39
C LEU A 59 11.02 3.26 -5.18
N THR A 60 11.66 4.22 -4.51
CA THR A 60 12.29 5.39 -5.13
C THR A 60 13.82 5.33 -5.10
N SER A 61 14.42 4.75 -4.06
CA SER A 61 15.88 4.74 -3.85
C SER A 61 16.53 3.37 -4.09
N LEU A 62 15.99 2.31 -3.47
CA LEU A 62 16.59 0.96 -3.49
C LEU A 62 16.23 0.17 -4.75
N HIS A 63 14.94 0.10 -5.06
CA HIS A 63 14.36 -0.57 -6.22
C HIS A 63 13.44 0.41 -6.96
N PRO A 64 14.04 1.35 -7.73
CA PRO A 64 13.30 2.42 -8.39
C PRO A 64 12.23 1.87 -9.33
N HIS A 65 10.97 1.96 -8.92
CA HIS A 65 9.84 1.55 -9.75
C HIS A 65 9.40 2.73 -10.62
N PRO A 66 9.49 2.66 -11.97
CA PRO A 66 9.32 3.81 -12.84
C PRO A 66 7.94 4.47 -12.73
N LEU A 67 6.88 3.71 -12.42
CA LEU A 67 5.56 4.29 -12.14
C LEU A 67 5.53 5.09 -10.84
N ILE A 68 6.15 4.60 -9.77
CA ILE A 68 6.12 5.26 -8.46
C ILE A 68 7.02 6.49 -8.50
N LEU A 69 8.21 6.38 -9.10
CA LEU A 69 9.09 7.53 -9.32
C LEU A 69 8.43 8.66 -10.12
N ARG A 70 7.65 8.31 -11.16
CA ARG A 70 7.05 9.31 -12.05
C ARG A 70 5.81 9.98 -11.43
N TRP A 71 5.02 9.21 -10.70
CA TRP A 71 3.68 9.63 -10.28
C TRP A 71 3.56 9.88 -8.77
N VAL A 72 4.50 9.36 -7.97
CA VAL A 72 4.51 9.46 -6.49
C VAL A 72 5.83 10.07 -6.05
N PRO A 73 6.05 11.39 -6.25
CA PRO A 73 7.29 12.06 -5.89
C PRO A 73 7.44 12.28 -4.37
N CYS A 74 6.32 12.23 -3.63
CA CYS A 74 6.27 12.45 -2.19
C CYS A 74 5.81 11.18 -1.47
N PRO A 75 6.25 10.94 -0.23
CA PRO A 75 5.73 9.83 0.55
C PRO A 75 4.22 10.00 0.80
N PRO A 76 3.46 8.89 0.78
CA PRO A 76 2.02 8.93 1.01
C PRO A 76 1.68 9.49 2.39
N THR A 77 0.67 10.36 2.42
CA THR A 77 0.22 11.05 3.63
C THR A 77 -0.67 10.16 4.50
N ARG A 78 -0.81 10.52 5.80
CA ARG A 78 -1.66 9.79 6.74
C ARG A 78 -3.10 9.61 6.24
N SER A 79 -3.68 10.64 5.64
CA SER A 79 -5.04 10.55 5.07
C SER A 79 -5.16 9.52 3.95
N GLN A 80 -4.13 9.35 3.12
CA GLN A 80 -4.10 8.34 2.06
C GLN A 80 -3.92 6.93 2.63
N VAL A 81 -3.03 6.80 3.62
CA VAL A 81 -2.82 5.56 4.37
C VAL A 81 -4.13 5.10 5.04
N ASP A 82 -4.81 6.01 5.74
CA ASP A 82 -6.10 5.75 6.40
C ASP A 82 -7.19 5.43 5.37
N SER A 83 -7.22 6.12 4.22
CA SER A 83 -8.16 5.84 3.13
C SER A 83 -7.95 4.43 2.57
N ALA A 84 -6.72 4.07 2.21
CA ALA A 84 -6.38 2.75 1.71
C ALA A 84 -6.65 1.66 2.76
N PHE A 85 -6.36 1.94 4.03
CA PHE A 85 -6.66 1.03 5.13
C PHE A 85 -8.17 0.78 5.26
N ARG A 86 -8.98 1.85 5.20
CA ARG A 86 -10.45 1.75 5.19
C ARG A 86 -11.01 1.00 3.99
N VAL A 87 -10.34 1.01 2.83
CA VAL A 87 -10.78 0.21 1.67
C VAL A 87 -10.64 -1.28 1.95
N ILE A 88 -9.54 -1.70 2.58
CA ILE A 88 -9.28 -3.11 2.91
C ILE A 88 -10.12 -3.56 4.11
N THR A 89 -10.17 -2.77 5.19
CA THR A 89 -10.92 -3.12 6.41
C THR A 89 -12.42 -2.86 6.28
N GLY A 90 -12.85 -1.90 5.46
CA GLY A 90 -14.25 -1.62 5.20
C GLY A 90 -14.98 -2.77 4.47
N HIS A 91 -14.25 -3.62 3.75
CA HIS A 91 -14.78 -4.87 3.21
C HIS A 91 -15.00 -5.96 4.28
N GLN A 92 -14.34 -5.85 5.44
CA GLN A 92 -14.43 -6.78 6.56
C GLN A 92 -15.39 -6.32 7.67
N HIS A 93 -16.12 -5.22 7.47
CA HIS A 93 -17.05 -4.66 8.46
C HIS A 93 -18.30 -5.54 8.64
N ASN A 94 -18.11 -6.72 9.23
CA ASN A 94 -19.13 -7.41 10.00
C ASN A 94 -19.08 -6.80 11.41
N PRO A 95 -20.15 -6.15 11.89
CA PRO A 95 -20.16 -5.39 13.16
C PRO A 95 -20.17 -6.28 14.41
N ARG A 96 -19.37 -7.36 14.43
CA ARG A 96 -19.43 -8.37 15.51
C ARG A 96 -18.09 -8.69 16.19
N ASN A 97 -16.95 -8.16 15.74
CA ASN A 97 -15.66 -8.33 16.41
C ASN A 97 -14.99 -6.96 16.59
N ASP A 98 -15.39 -6.25 17.66
CA ASP A 98 -14.89 -4.92 18.01
C ASP A 98 -13.56 -4.94 18.80
N GLU A 99 -12.84 -6.07 18.84
CA GLU A 99 -11.66 -6.21 19.71
C GLU A 99 -10.52 -7.08 19.16
N GLU A 100 -10.64 -7.63 17.95
CA GLU A 100 -9.46 -8.15 17.26
C GLU A 100 -8.70 -6.95 16.72
N GLU A 101 -7.64 -6.61 17.45
CA GLU A 101 -6.59 -5.68 17.05
C GLU A 101 -6.41 -5.73 15.53
N LEU A 102 -6.81 -4.65 14.83
CA LEU A 102 -6.94 -4.60 13.37
C LEU A 102 -5.56 -4.70 12.71
N VAL A 103 -5.00 -5.90 12.70
CA VAL A 103 -3.67 -6.20 12.19
C VAL A 103 -3.78 -6.65 10.75
N LEU A 104 -2.94 -6.08 9.87
CA LEU A 104 -2.84 -6.58 8.50
C LEU A 104 -1.86 -7.75 8.45
N GLY A 105 -2.31 -8.89 7.96
CA GLY A 105 -1.42 -9.96 7.52
C GLY A 105 -0.67 -9.58 6.23
N SER A 106 0.35 -10.36 5.85
CA SER A 106 1.18 -10.12 4.66
C SER A 106 0.35 -9.87 3.38
N THR A 107 -0.66 -10.71 3.11
CA THR A 107 -1.53 -10.55 1.93
C THR A 107 -2.32 -9.24 1.97
N GLN A 108 -2.91 -8.90 3.12
CA GLN A 108 -3.71 -7.68 3.29
C GLN A 108 -2.82 -6.43 3.22
N PHE A 109 -1.61 -6.50 3.78
CA PHE A 109 -0.62 -5.43 3.70
C PHE A 109 -0.22 -5.15 2.24
N ARG A 110 -0.03 -6.20 1.44
CA ARG A 110 0.26 -6.05 0.02
C ARG A 110 -0.91 -5.42 -0.74
N GLU A 111 -2.14 -5.88 -0.49
CA GLU A 111 -3.33 -5.29 -1.10
C GLU A 111 -3.51 -3.82 -0.71
N TRP A 112 -3.31 -3.50 0.56
CA TRP A 112 -3.29 -2.13 1.07
C TRP A 112 -2.26 -1.27 0.36
N ALA A 113 -1.02 -1.76 0.20
CA ALA A 113 0.03 -1.04 -0.50
C ALA A 113 -0.34 -0.79 -1.97
N VAL A 114 -0.90 -1.78 -2.66
CA VAL A 114 -1.38 -1.61 -4.05
C VAL A 114 -2.46 -0.54 -4.12
N VAL A 115 -3.44 -0.55 -3.22
CA VAL A 115 -4.51 0.47 -3.19
C VAL A 115 -3.92 1.85 -2.91
N LEU A 116 -3.02 1.97 -1.93
CA LEU A 116 -2.38 3.22 -1.55
C LEU A 116 -1.67 3.88 -2.74
N PHE A 117 -0.78 3.13 -3.40
CA PHE A 117 -0.03 3.66 -4.54
C PHE A 117 -0.89 3.82 -5.79
N ALA A 118 -1.86 2.93 -6.04
CA ALA A 118 -2.75 3.08 -7.20
C ALA A 118 -3.66 4.32 -7.06
N ASP A 119 -4.18 4.58 -5.87
CA ASP A 119 -5.00 5.76 -5.60
C ASP A 119 -4.18 7.05 -5.70
N ASP A 120 -2.94 7.05 -5.18
CA ASP A 120 -2.04 8.19 -5.30
C ASP A 120 -1.63 8.47 -6.77
N ILE A 121 -1.32 7.42 -7.55
CA ILE A 121 -1.00 7.55 -8.98
C ILE A 121 -2.18 8.08 -9.80
N VAL A 122 -3.41 7.65 -9.48
CA VAL A 122 -4.64 8.07 -10.20
C VAL A 122 -5.11 9.45 -9.74
N GLY A 123 -4.95 9.75 -8.46
CA GLY A 123 -5.31 11.01 -7.83
C GLY A 123 -4.32 12.14 -8.14
N THR A 124 -3.09 11.82 -8.56
CA THR A 124 -2.12 12.81 -9.01
C THR A 124 -2.63 13.46 -10.29
N PRO A 125 -3.05 14.76 -10.26
CA PRO A 125 -3.42 15.46 -11.48
C PRO A 125 -2.19 15.45 -12.39
N ALA A 126 -2.36 14.99 -13.64
CA ALA A 126 -1.29 14.88 -14.61
C ALA A 126 -0.45 16.17 -14.60
N ARG A 127 0.74 16.09 -13.98
CA ARG A 127 1.66 17.22 -13.90
C ARG A 127 2.14 17.44 -15.32
N GLN A 128 1.51 18.40 -16.00
CA GLN A 128 1.98 18.93 -17.26
C GLN A 128 3.36 19.52 -16.99
N PHE A 129 4.38 18.88 -17.56
CA PHE A 129 5.70 19.48 -17.78
C PHE A 129 5.75 19.97 -19.22
#